data_AF-A0A8S9HTG1-F1
#
_entry.id   AF-A0A8S9HTG1-F1
#
_cell.length_a   1.000
_cell.length_b   1.000
_cell.length_c   1.000
_cell.angle_alpha   90.00
_cell.angle_beta   90.00
_cell.angle_gamma   90.00
#
_symmetry.space_group_name_H-M   'P 1'
#
loop_
_entity.id
_entity.type
_entity.pdbx_description
1 polymer ?
#
loop_
_entity_poly.entity_id
_entity_poly.type
_entity_poly.pdbx_seq_one_letter_code
_entity_poly.pdbx_strand_id
1 'polypeptide(L)'
;MATDEDMITRISIEPEKQSLLDHHTEKHFTAGEVIRDIIIGVSDGLTVPFALAAGLSGANASSSIVLTAGIAEVAAGAISMGLGGYLAAKSEADHYAREMKREQEEIVAVPETEAAEVAEILAQYGVEPHEYSPVVNALRKNPQAWLDFMMSIYL
;
A
#
# COMPACT_ATOMS: atom_id res chain seq x y z
N MET A 1 -29.90 40.77 9.57
CA MET A 1 -29.99 39.55 10.39
C MET A 1 -30.33 38.42 9.43
N ALA A 2 -29.56 37.33 9.49
CA ALA A 2 -29.19 36.36 8.44
C ALA A 2 -27.91 36.77 7.68
N THR A 3 -26.83 36.07 8.01
CA THR A 3 -25.41 36.28 7.70
C THR A 3 -24.95 35.52 6.46
N ASP A 4 -23.88 36.03 5.86
CA ASP A 4 -23.22 35.67 4.60
C ASP A 4 -22.48 34.29 4.64
N GLU A 5 -23.00 33.31 5.37
CA GLU A 5 -22.33 32.02 5.67
C GLU A 5 -22.76 30.84 4.77
N ASP A 6 -23.66 31.02 3.81
CA ASP A 6 -24.21 29.92 3.00
C ASP A 6 -23.61 29.81 1.58
N MET A 7 -22.46 30.44 1.32
CA MET A 7 -21.84 30.47 -0.02
C MET A 7 -20.70 29.45 -0.21
N ILE A 8 -20.69 28.34 0.56
CA ILE A 8 -19.97 27.13 0.13
C ILE A 8 -20.94 26.35 -0.76
N THR A 9 -20.82 26.62 -2.06
CA THR A 9 -21.51 25.88 -3.12
C THR A 9 -21.18 24.40 -2.94
N ARG A 10 -22.16 23.66 -2.40
CA ARG A 10 -22.26 22.22 -2.57
C ARG A 10 -22.09 21.96 -4.06
N ILE A 11 -21.06 21.20 -4.44
CA ILE A 11 -21.03 20.59 -5.76
C ILE A 11 -22.23 19.62 -5.78
N SER A 12 -23.39 20.11 -6.22
CA SER A 12 -24.52 19.27 -6.58
C SER A 12 -24.07 18.48 -7.79
N ILE A 13 -23.50 17.31 -7.55
CA ILE A 13 -23.34 16.30 -8.58
C ILE A 13 -24.75 16.02 -9.11
N GLU A 14 -24.93 16.16 -10.41
CA GLU A 14 -26.20 15.87 -11.06
C GLU A 14 -26.62 14.44 -10.68
N PRO A 15 -27.90 14.20 -10.34
CA PRO A 15 -28.36 12.91 -9.80
C PRO A 15 -28.05 11.73 -10.73
N GLU A 16 -27.90 11.99 -12.03
CA GLU A 16 -27.48 11.02 -13.05
C GLU A 16 -26.00 10.61 -12.92
N LYS A 17 -25.08 11.53 -12.60
CA LYS A 17 -23.66 11.22 -12.36
C LYS A 17 -23.44 10.53 -11.01
N GLN A 18 -24.22 10.89 -10.00
CA GLN A 18 -24.21 10.20 -8.71
C GLN A 18 -24.58 8.71 -8.89
N SER A 19 -25.60 8.44 -9.72
CA SER A 19 -25.99 7.08 -10.08
C SER A 19 -24.87 6.29 -10.78
N LEU A 20 -24.05 6.94 -11.63
CA LEU A 20 -22.94 6.27 -12.32
C LEU A 20 -21.79 5.91 -11.36
N LEU A 21 -21.52 6.75 -10.36
CA LEU A 21 -20.49 6.50 -9.34
C LEU A 21 -20.91 5.41 -8.35
N ASP A 22 -22.17 5.42 -7.90
CA ASP A 22 -22.70 4.43 -6.96
C ASP A 22 -22.79 3.01 -7.56
N HIS A 23 -22.92 2.89 -8.89
CA HIS A 23 -23.02 1.60 -9.57
C HIS A 23 -21.67 0.96 -9.92
N HIS A 24 -20.54 1.64 -9.69
CA HIS A 24 -19.20 1.13 -9.99
C HIS A 24 -18.35 1.05 -8.71
N THR A 25 -18.78 0.21 -7.76
CA THR A 25 -17.91 -0.18 -6.63
C THR A 25 -16.86 -1.16 -7.14
N GLU A 26 -15.68 -0.67 -7.55
CA GLU A 26 -14.54 -1.54 -7.81
C GLU A 26 -14.09 -2.19 -6.49
N LYS A 27 -14.34 -3.49 -6.36
CA LYS A 27 -13.81 -4.27 -5.26
C LYS A 27 -12.35 -4.61 -5.57
N HIS A 28 -11.42 -3.74 -5.20
CA HIS A 28 -10.02 -4.12 -5.09
C HIS A 28 -9.92 -5.22 -4.02
N PHE A 29 -9.83 -6.46 -4.50
CA PHE A 29 -9.94 -7.66 -3.68
C PHE A 29 -8.58 -7.96 -3.03
N THR A 30 -8.41 -7.55 -1.76
CA THR A 30 -7.23 -7.85 -0.93
C THR A 30 -6.97 -9.35 -0.75
N ALA A 31 -7.95 -10.21 -1.02
CA ALA A 31 -7.72 -11.65 -0.99
C ALA A 31 -6.75 -12.13 -2.09
N GLY A 32 -6.42 -11.30 -3.09
CA GLY A 32 -5.31 -11.60 -4.01
C GLY A 32 -3.95 -11.69 -3.32
N GLU A 33 -3.70 -10.84 -2.31
CA GLU A 33 -2.43 -10.84 -1.55
C GLU A 33 -2.34 -12.06 -0.64
N VAL A 34 -3.40 -12.35 0.13
CA VAL A 34 -3.45 -13.53 0.99
C VAL A 34 -3.32 -14.83 0.19
N ILE A 35 -3.99 -14.93 -0.95
CA ILE A 35 -3.86 -16.10 -1.83
C ILE A 35 -2.44 -16.20 -2.39
N ARG A 36 -1.83 -15.09 -2.80
CA ARG A 36 -0.44 -15.05 -3.28
C ARG A 36 0.52 -15.57 -2.21
N ASP A 37 0.41 -15.09 -0.98
CA ASP A 37 1.29 -15.49 0.13
C ASP A 37 1.14 -16.98 0.46
N ILE A 38 -0.08 -17.50 0.43
CA ILE A 38 -0.34 -18.94 0.60
C ILE A 38 0.31 -19.74 -0.52
N ILE A 39 0.16 -19.32 -1.79
CA ILE A 39 0.74 -20.03 -2.94
C ILE A 39 2.27 -20.04 -2.85
N ILE A 40 2.89 -18.91 -2.51
CA ILE A 40 4.34 -18.81 -2.33
C ILE A 40 4.79 -19.74 -1.20
N GLY A 41 4.12 -19.69 -0.04
CA GLY A 41 4.44 -20.53 1.11
C GLY A 41 4.31 -22.03 0.83
N VAL A 42 3.24 -22.45 0.14
CA VAL A 42 3.05 -23.85 -0.26
C VAL A 42 4.09 -24.27 -1.30
N SER A 43 4.43 -23.41 -2.26
CA SER A 43 5.42 -23.72 -3.29
C SER A 43 6.80 -23.96 -2.69
N ASP A 44 7.24 -23.10 -1.78
CA ASP A 44 8.52 -23.24 -1.07
C ASP A 44 8.51 -24.45 -0.13
N GLY A 45 7.43 -24.60 0.66
CA GLY A 45 7.24 -25.70 1.60
C GLY A 45 7.04 -27.08 0.96
N LEU A 46 6.86 -27.16 -0.36
CA LEU A 46 6.89 -28.43 -1.10
C LEU A 46 8.25 -28.65 -1.77
N THR A 47 8.83 -27.61 -2.37
CA THR A 47 10.02 -27.74 -3.22
C THR A 47 11.28 -27.99 -2.40
N VAL A 48 11.51 -27.21 -1.35
CA VAL A 48 12.76 -27.26 -0.57
C VAL A 48 12.85 -28.55 0.28
N PRO A 49 11.81 -28.95 1.04
CA PRO A 49 11.88 -30.19 1.82
C PRO A 49 11.97 -31.43 0.92
N PHE A 50 11.31 -31.41 -0.24
CA PHE A 50 11.39 -32.49 -1.21
C PHE A 50 12.80 -32.62 -1.80
N ALA A 51 13.40 -31.52 -2.25
CA ALA A 51 14.75 -31.51 -2.79
C ALA A 51 15.78 -31.98 -1.75
N LEU A 52 15.64 -31.52 -0.50
CA LEU A 52 16.47 -31.95 0.63
C LEU A 52 16.33 -33.46 0.87
N ALA A 53 15.11 -33.97 0.94
CA ALA A 53 14.86 -35.38 1.19
C ALA A 53 15.37 -36.28 0.05
N ALA A 54 15.16 -35.85 -1.21
CA ALA A 54 15.67 -36.53 -2.39
C ALA A 54 17.21 -36.55 -2.42
N GLY A 55 17.86 -35.42 -2.11
CA GLY A 55 19.32 -35.31 -2.05
C GLY A 55 19.94 -36.21 -0.99
N LEU A 56 19.39 -36.20 0.23
CA LEU A 56 19.85 -37.07 1.32
C LEU A 56 19.63 -38.56 0.99
N SER A 57 18.49 -38.91 0.39
CA SER A 57 18.22 -40.29 -0.03
C SER A 57 19.18 -40.75 -1.13
N GLY A 58 19.48 -39.89 -2.10
CA GLY A 58 20.46 -40.15 -3.15
C GLY A 58 21.90 -40.29 -2.64
N ALA A 59 22.20 -39.69 -1.48
CA ALA A 59 23.47 -39.84 -0.78
C ALA A 59 23.53 -41.06 0.16
N ASN A 60 22.59 -42.01 0.05
CA ASN A 60 22.48 -43.20 0.90
C ASN A 60 22.32 -42.90 2.40
N ALA A 61 21.76 -41.74 2.78
CA ALA A 61 21.40 -41.46 4.17
C ALA A 61 20.27 -42.39 4.67
N SER A 62 20.23 -42.67 5.97
CA SER A 62 19.14 -43.45 6.55
C SER A 62 17.83 -42.68 6.54
N SER A 63 16.70 -43.38 6.44
CA SER A 63 15.36 -42.75 6.47
C SER A 63 15.12 -41.93 7.74
N SER A 64 15.73 -42.32 8.87
CA SER A 64 15.68 -41.54 10.11
C SER A 64 16.35 -40.16 9.97
N ILE A 65 17.49 -40.08 9.27
CA ILE A 65 18.19 -38.81 9.01
C ILE A 65 17.39 -37.95 8.05
N VAL A 66 16.83 -38.55 6.99
CA VAL A 66 16.01 -37.84 6.00
C VAL A 66 14.79 -37.20 6.67
N LEU A 67 14.10 -37.94 7.53
CA LEU A 67 12.90 -37.45 8.21
C LEU A 67 13.22 -36.35 9.24
N THR A 68 14.24 -36.54 10.07
CA THR A 68 14.59 -35.53 11.08
C THR A 68 15.10 -34.25 10.45
N ALA A 69 15.90 -34.34 9.38
CA ALA A 69 16.35 -33.20 8.62
C ALA A 69 15.19 -32.46 7.94
N GLY A 70 14.26 -33.18 7.30
CA GLY A 70 13.08 -32.59 6.66
C GLY A 70 12.15 -31.88 7.65
N ILE A 71 11.86 -32.49 8.81
CA ILE A 71 11.03 -31.83 9.84
C ILE A 71 11.72 -30.57 10.37
N ALA A 72 13.04 -30.64 10.62
CA ALA A 72 13.81 -29.49 11.08
C ALA A 72 13.82 -28.36 10.04
N GLU A 73 13.99 -28.68 8.76
CA GLU A 73 13.98 -27.71 7.67
C GLU A 73 12.59 -27.07 7.49
N VAL A 74 11.50 -27.85 7.50
CA VAL A 74 10.13 -27.30 7.44
C VAL A 74 9.86 -26.36 8.62
N ALA A 75 10.24 -26.75 9.83
CA ALA A 75 10.04 -25.91 11.02
C ALA A 75 10.87 -24.61 10.94
N ALA A 76 12.14 -24.71 10.54
CA ALA A 76 13.02 -23.55 10.38
C ALA A 76 12.53 -22.62 9.25
N GLY A 77 12.11 -23.18 8.11
CA GLY A 77 11.57 -22.46 6.97
C GLY A 77 10.29 -21.72 7.32
N ALA A 78 9.33 -22.39 7.98
CA ALA A 78 8.08 -21.78 8.40
C ALA A 78 8.30 -20.59 9.37
N ILE A 79 9.21 -20.74 10.34
CA ILE A 79 9.56 -19.66 11.27
C ILE A 79 10.23 -18.50 10.51
N SER A 80 11.19 -18.80 9.62
CA SER A 80 11.91 -17.79 8.85
C SER A 80 10.98 -16.98 7.96
N MET A 81 10.09 -17.64 7.20
CA MET A 81 9.16 -16.97 6.30
C MET A 81 8.10 -16.19 7.09
N GLY A 82 7.55 -16.77 8.17
CA GLY A 82 6.56 -16.10 9.01
C GLY A 82 7.10 -14.84 9.68
N LEU A 83 8.29 -14.93 10.29
CA LEU A 83 8.94 -13.75 10.90
C LEU A 83 9.40 -12.75 9.84
N GLY A 84 9.91 -13.22 8.70
CA GLY A 84 10.32 -12.36 7.59
C GLY A 84 9.17 -11.51 7.06
N GLY A 85 8.02 -12.16 6.77
CA GLY A 85 6.81 -11.47 6.33
C GLY A 85 6.27 -10.50 7.38
N TYR A 86 6.23 -10.91 8.65
CA TYR A 86 5.80 -10.03 9.75
C TYR A 86 6.69 -8.80 9.90
N LEU A 87 8.01 -8.97 9.88
CA LEU A 87 8.96 -7.86 10.01
C LEU A 87 8.90 -6.93 8.80
N ALA A 88 8.71 -7.46 7.59
CA ALA A 88 8.50 -6.66 6.39
C ALA A 88 7.24 -5.80 6.51
N ALA A 89 6.09 -6.43 6.82
CA ALA A 89 4.82 -5.73 6.98
C ALA A 89 4.88 -4.68 8.10
N LYS A 90 5.53 -5.01 9.22
CA LYS A 90 5.74 -4.05 10.31
C LYS A 90 6.63 -2.89 9.89
N SER A 91 7.72 -3.16 9.17
CA SER A 91 8.63 -2.11 8.70
C SER A 91 7.94 -1.16 7.73
N GLU A 92 7.08 -1.69 6.86
CA GLU A 92 6.27 -0.90 5.92
C GLU A 92 5.25 -0.04 6.67
N ALA A 93 4.52 -0.61 7.64
CA ALA A 93 3.61 0.16 8.49
C ALA A 93 4.33 1.27 9.28
N ASP A 94 5.49 0.96 9.86
CA ASP A 94 6.32 1.94 10.59
C ASP A 94 6.89 3.00 9.65
N HIS A 95 7.18 2.67 8.38
CA HIS A 95 7.61 3.64 7.37
C HIS A 95 6.45 4.56 6.96
N TYR A 96 5.29 4.01 6.63
CA TYR A 96 4.07 4.75 6.29
C TYR A 96 3.70 5.75 7.40
N ALA A 97 3.68 5.30 8.66
CA ALA A 97 3.34 6.15 9.80
C ALA A 97 4.34 7.29 10.01
N ARG A 98 5.63 7.06 9.72
CA ARG A 98 6.67 8.08 9.80
C ARG A 98 6.51 9.11 8.69
N GLU A 99 6.27 8.67 7.45
CA GLU A 99 6.10 9.58 6.32
C GLU A 99 4.84 10.42 6.49
N MET A 100 3.73 9.81 6.90
CA MET A 100 2.49 10.52 7.19
C MET A 100 2.68 11.64 8.23
N LYS A 101 3.46 11.37 9.29
CA LYS A 101 3.75 12.38 10.32
C LYS A 101 4.64 13.49 9.78
N ARG A 102 5.62 13.15 8.95
CA ARG A 102 6.54 14.09 8.35
C ARG A 102 5.83 15.02 7.37
N GLU A 103 5.06 14.46 6.45
CA GLU A 103 4.26 15.18 5.46
C GLU A 103 3.27 16.14 6.14
N GLN A 104 2.61 15.67 7.21
CA GLN A 104 1.72 16.50 8.01
C GLN A 104 2.45 17.70 8.65
N GLU A 105 3.71 17.57 9.04
CA GLU A 105 4.53 18.65 9.57
C GLU A 105 5.00 19.61 8.46
N GLU A 106 5.39 19.07 7.30
CA GLU A 106 5.85 19.84 6.12
C GLU A 106 4.71 20.70 5.51
N ILE A 107 3.49 20.17 5.40
CA ILE A 107 2.29 20.94 4.98
C ILE A 107 2.06 22.18 5.85
N VAL A 108 2.40 22.13 7.14
CA VAL A 108 2.24 23.26 8.07
C VAL A 108 3.47 24.18 8.06
N ALA A 109 4.67 23.61 8.01
CA ALA A 109 5.92 24.35 8.13
C ALA A 109 6.29 25.08 6.83
N VAL A 110 6.07 24.46 5.67
CA VAL A 110 6.49 24.94 4.35
C VAL A 110 5.39 24.77 3.29
N PRO A 111 4.17 25.31 3.50
CA PRO A 111 3.01 25.06 2.63
C PRO A 111 3.20 25.47 1.17
N GLU A 112 4.03 26.47 0.87
CA GLU A 112 4.29 26.86 -0.52
C GLU A 112 5.19 25.85 -1.24
N THR A 113 6.11 25.19 -0.52
CA THR A 113 6.97 24.14 -1.06
C THR A 113 6.11 22.91 -1.40
N GLU A 114 5.30 22.44 -0.44
CA GLU A 114 4.41 21.29 -0.66
C GLU A 114 3.40 21.53 -1.80
N ALA A 115 2.93 22.77 -1.94
CA ALA A 115 2.00 23.11 -3.02
C ALA A 115 2.70 23.08 -4.39
N ALA A 116 3.98 23.45 -4.44
CA ALA A 116 4.80 23.34 -5.64
C ALA A 116 5.07 21.87 -6.00
N GLU A 117 5.25 20.99 -5.02
CA GLU A 117 5.41 19.55 -5.26
C GLU A 117 4.18 18.93 -5.92
N VAL A 118 2.97 19.20 -5.38
CA VAL A 118 1.71 18.76 -6.02
C VAL A 118 1.59 19.29 -7.45
N ALA A 119 1.94 20.56 -7.67
CA ALA A 119 1.90 21.16 -9.00
C ALA A 119 2.90 20.50 -9.96
N GLU A 120 4.11 20.19 -9.49
CA GLU A 120 5.12 19.48 -10.27
C GLU A 120 4.66 18.07 -10.63
N ILE A 121 4.09 17.32 -9.68
CA ILE A 121 3.55 15.99 -9.93
C ILE A 121 2.45 16.03 -11.00
N LEU A 122 1.48 16.95 -10.87
CA LEU A 122 0.41 17.08 -11.86
C LEU A 122 0.95 17.48 -13.24
N ALA A 123 1.97 18.33 -13.29
CA ALA A 123 2.64 18.68 -14.54
C ALA A 123 3.35 17.48 -15.19
N GLN A 124 3.91 16.54 -14.41
CA GLN A 124 4.51 15.31 -14.94
C GLN A 124 3.46 14.39 -15.61
N TYR A 125 2.22 14.43 -15.15
CA TYR A 125 1.09 13.75 -15.80
C TYR A 125 0.55 14.51 -17.03
N GLY A 126 1.16 15.62 -17.41
CA GLY A 126 0.78 16.42 -18.57
C GLY A 126 -0.39 17.38 -18.31
N VAL A 127 -0.75 17.61 -17.05
CA VAL A 127 -1.77 18.62 -16.69
C VAL A 127 -1.18 20.01 -16.85
N GLU A 128 -1.86 20.90 -17.55
CA GLU A 128 -1.35 22.24 -17.80
C GLU A 128 -1.47 23.14 -16.57
N PRO A 129 -0.62 24.19 -16.43
CA PRO A 129 -0.64 25.09 -15.28
C PRO A 129 -1.99 25.72 -14.96
N HIS A 130 -2.78 26.02 -15.98
CA HIS A 130 -4.10 26.61 -15.80
C HIS A 130 -5.15 25.60 -15.27
N GLU A 131 -4.90 24.30 -15.42
CA GLU A 131 -5.79 23.21 -15.02
C GLU A 131 -5.49 22.72 -13.60
N TYR A 132 -4.22 22.56 -13.23
CA TYR A 132 -3.87 22.09 -11.87
C TYR A 132 -3.88 23.21 -10.82
N SER A 133 -3.69 24.48 -11.20
CA SER A 133 -3.65 25.59 -10.22
C SER A 133 -4.92 25.69 -9.36
N PRO A 134 -6.16 25.57 -9.92
CA PRO A 134 -7.37 25.50 -9.11
C PRO A 134 -7.43 24.27 -8.18
N VAL A 135 -6.89 23.13 -8.62
CA VAL A 135 -6.86 21.88 -7.84
C VAL A 135 -5.96 22.03 -6.62
N VAL A 136 -4.73 22.51 -6.82
CA VAL A 136 -3.77 22.81 -5.74
C VAL A 136 -4.39 23.77 -4.73
N ASN A 137 -5.01 24.85 -5.19
CA ASN A 137 -5.68 25.82 -4.31
C ASN A 137 -6.89 25.23 -3.55
N ALA A 138 -7.58 24.25 -4.13
CA ALA A 138 -8.66 23.54 -3.44
C ALA A 138 -8.11 22.59 -2.37
N LEU A 139 -7.04 21.84 -2.66
CA LEU A 139 -6.36 20.96 -1.70
C LEU A 139 -5.81 21.76 -0.52
N ARG A 140 -5.21 22.93 -0.75
CA ARG A 140 -4.74 23.84 0.31
C ARG A 140 -5.81 24.24 1.33
N LYS A 141 -7.09 24.22 0.96
CA LYS A 141 -8.21 24.54 1.87
C LYS A 141 -8.65 23.34 2.73
N ASN A 142 -8.25 22.13 2.36
CA ASN A 142 -8.56 20.90 3.09
C ASN A 142 -7.27 20.11 3.36
N PRO A 143 -6.58 20.38 4.48
CA PRO A 143 -5.31 19.76 4.81
C PRO A 143 -5.35 18.23 4.85
N GLN A 144 -6.47 17.63 5.27
CA GLN A 144 -6.62 16.18 5.29
C GLN A 144 -6.63 15.60 3.87
N ALA A 145 -7.43 16.18 2.97
CA ALA A 145 -7.49 15.72 1.58
C ALA A 145 -6.17 15.97 0.83
N TRP A 146 -5.45 17.02 1.19
CA TRP A 146 -4.11 17.29 0.66
C TRP A 146 -3.10 16.25 1.15
N LEU A 147 -3.07 15.98 2.46
CA LEU A 147 -2.22 14.93 3.03
C LEU A 147 -2.54 13.57 2.40
N ASP A 148 -3.82 13.18 2.34
CA ASP A 148 -4.24 11.91 1.75
C ASP A 148 -3.82 11.81 0.27
N PHE A 149 -3.91 12.91 -0.49
CA PHE A 149 -3.44 12.98 -1.87
C PHE A 149 -1.92 12.79 -1.96
N MET A 150 -1.14 13.54 -1.18
CA MET A 150 0.33 13.41 -1.14
C MET A 150 0.74 11.99 -0.77
N MET A 151 0.13 11.43 0.28
CA MET A 151 0.40 10.07 0.75
C MET A 151 0.06 9.01 -0.31
N SER A 152 -0.99 9.21 -1.11
CA SER A 152 -1.35 8.27 -2.19
C SER A 152 -0.40 8.27 -3.39
N ILE A 153 0.44 9.30 -3.51
CA ILE A 153 1.40 9.42 -4.60
C ILE A 153 2.78 8.94 -4.16
N TYR A 154 3.14 9.19 -2.90
CA TYR A 154 4.45 8.84 -2.37
C TYR A 154 4.57 7.39 -1.87
N LEU A 155 3.46 6.71 -1.56
CA LEU A 155 3.41 5.35 -0.99
C LEU A 155 2.40 4.47 -1.73
#